data_AF-A0A9P9BEQ1-F1
#
_entry.id   AF-A0A9P9BEQ1-F1
#
_cell.length_a   1.000
_cell.length_b   1.000
_cell.length_c   1.000
_cell.angle_alpha   90.00
_cell.angle_beta   90.00
_cell.angle_gamma   90.00
#
_symmetry.space_group_name_H-M   'P 1'
#
loop_
_entity.id
_entity.type
_entity.pdbx_description
1 polymer ?
#
loop_
_entity_poly.entity_id
_entity_poly.type
_entity_poly.pdbx_seq_one_letter_code
_entity_poly.pdbx_strand_id
1 'polypeptide(L)'
;MSKVEHDTPKRAKVRGVLQFLADHHQLRSDSNPSPHDDNARPLYSKRDVFRYYGVSKTQGYEWLKTEPLLDPDRPDSEEGDRRPPSPSPDRPPKQRCTDWASRRRTNNINFAENRGHSMAFSFQDGEQLHQWLLHLPEGDKYQAHRLPWPVAAMEAGLDVEAAECTIRRRMAMEPFKYHTCNSTVKEGLSDSVKRQRVKYVHQQLKKPWRDPRWRHNCFSMDEVHFGFQPALTTKVHRRPD
;
A
#
# COMPACT_ATOMS: atom_id res chain seq x y z
N MET A 1 6.44 23.74 17.71
CA MET A 1 7.04 22.55 18.32
C MET A 1 7.56 21.66 17.20
N SER A 2 8.87 21.66 16.93
CA SER A 2 9.48 20.73 15.97
C SER A 2 9.37 19.32 16.54
N LYS A 3 8.82 18.39 15.76
CA LYS A 3 8.86 16.96 16.12
C LYS A 3 10.33 16.54 16.10
N VAL A 4 10.83 16.04 17.22
CA VAL A 4 12.13 15.36 17.27
C VAL A 4 11.98 14.12 16.39
N GLU A 5 12.58 14.17 15.21
CA GLU A 5 12.50 13.06 14.25
C GLU A 5 13.48 11.98 14.70
N HIS A 6 12.95 10.91 15.30
CA HIS A 6 13.78 9.79 15.76
C HIS A 6 14.39 9.05 14.57
N ASP A 7 15.71 8.82 14.63
CA ASP A 7 16.43 8.10 13.59
C ASP A 7 16.00 6.62 13.62
N THR A 8 15.30 6.16 12.59
CA THR A 8 14.89 4.75 12.51
C THR A 8 16.11 3.86 12.27
N PRO A 9 16.12 2.59 12.75
CA PRO A 9 17.27 1.69 12.53
C PRO A 9 17.64 1.52 11.04
N LYS A 10 16.66 1.65 10.14
CA LYS A 10 16.88 1.58 8.70
C LYS A 10 17.57 2.85 8.17
N ARG A 11 17.18 4.03 8.65
CA ARG A 11 17.77 5.32 8.30
C ARG A 11 19.20 5.45 8.82
N ALA A 12 19.46 5.04 10.06
CA ALA A 12 20.79 4.99 10.64
C ALA A 12 21.74 4.08 9.84
N LYS A 13 21.27 2.92 9.36
CA LYS A 13 22.07 2.02 8.50
C LYS A 13 22.46 2.67 7.17
N VAL A 14 21.50 3.28 6.47
CA VAL A 14 21.78 3.99 5.21
C VAL A 14 22.80 5.11 5.43
N ARG A 15 22.65 5.88 6.51
CA ARG A 15 23.59 6.94 6.88
C ARG A 15 24.99 6.41 7.17
N GLY A 16 25.10 5.38 8.02
CA GLY A 16 26.39 4.77 8.38
C GLY A 16 27.14 4.23 7.17
N VAL A 17 26.44 3.61 6.21
CA VAL A 17 27.07 3.13 4.97
C VAL A 17 27.51 4.27 4.06
N LEU A 18 26.71 5.33 3.95
CA LEU A 18 27.11 6.50 3.16
C LEU A 18 28.33 7.21 3.75
N GLN A 19 28.40 7.31 5.09
CA GLN A 19 29.56 7.86 5.79
C GLN A 19 30.81 7.00 5.55
N PHE A 20 30.70 5.68 5.76
CA PHE A 20 31.80 4.73 5.52
C PHE A 20 32.33 4.81 4.08
N LEU A 21 31.44 4.87 3.08
CA LEU A 21 31.84 4.99 1.68
C LEU A 21 32.48 6.35 1.36
N ALA A 22 32.05 7.42 2.03
CA ALA A 22 32.66 8.75 1.89
C ALA A 22 34.08 8.75 2.50
N ASP A 23 34.24 8.22 3.71
CA ASP A 23 35.51 8.15 4.46
C ASP A 23 36.57 7.28 3.75
N HIS A 24 36.14 6.35 2.89
CA HIS A 24 37.02 5.48 2.13
C HIS A 24 37.16 5.87 0.65
N HIS A 25 36.69 7.07 0.28
CA HIS A 25 36.72 7.59 -1.09
C HIS A 25 36.07 6.66 -2.12
N GLN A 26 35.07 5.89 -1.69
CA GLN A 26 34.29 4.96 -2.52
C GLN A 26 32.92 5.52 -2.91
N LEU A 27 32.54 6.69 -2.40
CA LEU A 27 31.29 7.37 -2.75
C LEU A 27 31.51 8.29 -3.96
N ARG A 28 30.75 8.08 -5.03
CA ARG A 28 30.79 8.92 -6.24
C ARG A 28 30.27 10.33 -5.93
N SER A 29 31.06 11.35 -6.25
CA SER A 29 30.60 12.75 -6.21
C SER A 29 29.69 13.05 -7.40
N ASP A 30 28.55 13.69 -7.15
CA ASP A 30 27.60 14.10 -8.19
C ASP A 30 28.16 15.20 -9.11
N SER A 31 29.32 15.79 -8.78
CA SER A 31 29.92 16.95 -9.47
C SER A 31 30.94 16.63 -10.57
N ASN A 32 31.34 15.38 -10.78
CA ASN A 32 32.29 15.03 -11.85
C ASN A 32 31.91 13.71 -12.55
N PRO A 33 31.55 13.73 -13.85
CA PRO A 33 31.54 12.53 -14.67
C PRO A 33 32.99 12.24 -15.09
N SER A 34 33.78 11.59 -14.23
CA SER A 34 35.12 11.14 -14.65
C SER A 34 34.98 10.02 -15.70
N PRO A 35 35.83 10.01 -16.74
CA PRO A 35 35.81 8.98 -17.77
C PRO A 35 36.23 7.64 -17.15
N HIS A 36 35.80 6.56 -17.80
CA HIS A 36 36.21 5.17 -17.57
C HIS A 36 37.72 5.10 -17.27
N ASP A 37 38.06 4.86 -16.01
CA ASP A 37 39.39 4.46 -15.60
C ASP A 37 39.28 2.98 -15.23
N ASP A 38 39.68 2.11 -16.15
CA ASP A 38 39.45 0.66 -16.10
C ASP A 38 40.17 -0.06 -14.94
N ASN A 39 40.93 0.69 -14.12
CA ASN A 39 41.60 0.20 -12.92
C ASN A 39 41.14 0.87 -11.61
N ALA A 40 40.11 1.74 -11.65
CA ALA A 40 39.60 2.40 -10.46
C ALA A 40 38.61 1.52 -9.67
N ARG A 41 38.73 1.50 -8.34
CA ARG A 41 37.78 0.82 -7.44
C ARG A 41 36.34 1.27 -7.76
N PRO A 42 35.33 0.38 -7.77
CA PRO A 42 33.97 0.75 -8.14
C PRO A 42 33.44 1.81 -7.16
N LEU A 43 33.15 3.01 -7.69
CA LEU A 43 32.55 4.08 -6.92
C LEU A 43 31.03 3.87 -6.84
N TYR A 44 30.51 3.77 -5.62
CA TYR A 44 29.08 3.64 -5.37
C TYR A 44 28.40 5.01 -5.36
N SER A 45 27.25 5.14 -6.01
CA SER A 45 26.43 6.35 -5.88
C SER A 45 25.53 6.27 -4.64
N LYS A 46 25.08 7.42 -4.14
CA LYS A 46 24.05 7.47 -3.08
C LYS A 46 22.79 6.68 -3.46
N ARG A 47 22.47 6.63 -4.75
CA ARG A 47 21.31 5.88 -5.29
C ARG A 47 21.51 4.38 -5.20
N ASP A 48 22.73 3.89 -5.35
CA ASP A 48 23.03 2.45 -5.23
C ASP A 48 22.85 1.98 -3.80
N VAL A 49 23.27 2.80 -2.83
CA VAL A 49 23.02 2.55 -1.41
C VAL A 49 21.53 2.55 -1.10
N PHE A 50 20.76 3.53 -1.60
CA PHE A 50 19.31 3.54 -1.41
C PHE A 50 18.64 2.30 -2.01
N ARG A 51 19.05 1.89 -3.22
CA ARG A 51 18.54 0.70 -3.90
C ARG A 51 18.82 -0.57 -3.09
N TYR A 52 20.05 -0.72 -2.57
CA TYR A 52 20.44 -1.86 -1.75
C TYR A 52 19.57 -2.01 -0.49
N TYR A 53 19.25 -0.89 0.17
CA TYR A 53 18.39 -0.90 1.35
C TYR A 53 16.88 -0.83 1.05
N GLY A 54 16.47 -0.88 -0.23
CA GLY A 54 15.06 -0.76 -0.62
C GLY A 54 14.43 0.56 -0.15
N VAL A 55 15.17 1.66 -0.31
CA VAL A 55 14.73 3.02 0.02
C VAL A 55 14.52 3.77 -1.30
N SER A 56 13.38 4.45 -1.45
CA SER A 56 13.14 5.25 -2.65
C SER A 56 14.11 6.43 -2.72
N LYS A 57 14.45 6.89 -3.93
CA LYS A 57 15.35 8.04 -4.12
C LYS A 57 14.90 9.25 -3.28
N THR A 58 13.62 9.60 -3.36
CA THR A 58 13.04 10.75 -2.66
C THR A 58 13.20 10.63 -1.15
N GLN A 59 12.83 9.48 -0.59
CA GLN A 59 12.93 9.20 0.84
C GLN A 59 14.39 9.19 1.34
N GLY A 60 15.30 8.59 0.56
CA GLY A 60 16.72 8.54 0.89
C GLY A 60 17.36 9.92 0.95
N TYR A 61 17.05 10.80 0.01
CA TYR A 61 17.52 12.20 0.07
C TYR A 61 16.84 13.00 1.17
N GLU A 62 15.57 12.75 1.50
CA GLU A 62 14.91 13.36 2.67
C GLU A 62 15.64 13.01 3.97
N TRP A 63 16.03 11.75 4.15
CA TRP A 63 16.80 11.30 5.31
C TRP A 63 18.18 11.94 5.43
N LEU A 64 18.76 12.42 4.32
CA LEU A 64 20.03 13.13 4.30
C LEU A 64 19.87 14.65 4.51
N LYS A 65 18.67 15.21 4.29
CA LYS A 65 18.41 16.65 4.50
C LYS A 65 18.25 17.03 5.97
N THR A 66 17.91 16.08 6.82
CA THR A 66 17.63 16.31 8.24
C THR A 66 18.87 16.11 9.11
N GLU A 67 19.89 16.92 8.85
CA GLU A 67 20.94 17.26 9.82
C GLU A 67 20.87 18.77 10.09
N PRO A 68 21.05 19.20 11.35
CA PRO A 68 21.44 20.56 11.67
C PRO A 68 22.87 20.81 11.18
N LEU A 69 23.10 21.99 10.62
CA LEU A 69 24.41 22.48 10.18
C LEU A 69 25.48 22.28 11.28
N LEU A 70 26.43 21.37 11.03
CA LEU A 70 27.76 21.41 11.61
C LEU A 70 28.74 21.70 10.47
N ASP A 71 28.81 22.99 10.10
CA ASP A 71 30.02 23.70 9.67
C ASP A 71 29.63 25.14 9.24
N PRO A 72 30.01 26.20 10.01
CA PRO A 72 29.71 27.59 9.66
C PRO A 72 30.61 28.17 8.55
N ASP A 73 31.61 27.45 8.05
CA ASP A 73 32.67 28.04 7.21
C ASP A 73 32.67 27.57 5.74
N ARG A 74 31.49 27.31 5.15
CA ARG A 74 31.40 27.10 3.70
C ARG A 74 30.91 28.37 3.00
N PRO A 75 31.74 29.00 2.13
CA PRO A 75 31.35 30.21 1.44
C PRO A 75 30.22 29.91 0.46
N ASP A 76 29.27 30.84 0.42
CA ASP A 76 28.08 30.86 -0.40
C ASP A 76 28.34 30.37 -1.83
N SER A 77 27.65 29.30 -2.22
CA SER A 77 27.45 28.98 -3.63
C SER A 77 26.04 29.39 -4.00
N GLU A 78 25.96 30.50 -4.73
CA GLU A 78 24.78 31.02 -5.38
C GLU A 78 24.08 29.93 -6.21
N GLU A 79 23.00 29.35 -5.68
CA GLU A 79 22.13 28.46 -6.47
C GLU A 79 21.04 29.31 -7.16
N GLY A 80 21.50 30.05 -8.17
CA GLY A 80 20.65 30.68 -9.18
C GLY A 80 19.97 29.62 -10.04
N ASP A 81 18.69 29.37 -9.73
CA ASP A 81 17.58 29.12 -10.66
C ASP A 81 17.94 28.43 -11.99
N ARG A 82 17.98 27.09 -11.99
CA ARG A 82 17.91 26.29 -13.24
C ARG A 82 16.83 25.21 -13.13
N ARG A 83 15.56 25.63 -13.28
CA ARG A 83 14.52 24.72 -13.74
C ARG A 83 14.89 24.19 -15.14
N PRO A 84 14.82 22.87 -15.40
CA PRO A 84 14.88 22.39 -16.77
C PRO A 84 13.62 22.83 -17.53
N PRO A 85 13.71 23.29 -18.78
CA PRO A 85 12.55 23.46 -19.63
C PRO A 85 12.14 22.08 -20.13
N SER A 86 10.87 21.72 -19.96
CA SER A 86 10.25 20.69 -20.79
C SER A 86 8.73 20.91 -20.81
N PRO A 87 8.19 21.53 -21.86
CA PRO A 87 6.83 21.28 -22.29
C PRO A 87 6.85 20.11 -23.29
N SER A 88 6.23 18.98 -22.92
CA SER A 88 5.69 18.07 -23.93
C SER A 88 4.50 18.76 -24.62
N PRO A 89 4.42 18.75 -25.96
CA PRO A 89 3.42 19.52 -26.71
C PRO A 89 1.97 19.02 -26.53
N ASP A 90 1.74 17.82 -26.00
CA ASP A 90 0.40 17.21 -25.95
C ASP A 90 -0.33 17.35 -24.60
N ARG A 91 0.18 18.14 -23.66
CA ARG A 91 -0.51 18.35 -22.38
C ARG A 91 -1.28 19.67 -22.41
N PRO A 92 -2.61 19.67 -22.24
CA PRO A 92 -3.34 20.93 -22.10
C PRO A 92 -2.69 21.73 -20.95
N PRO A 93 -2.44 23.03 -21.16
CA PRO A 93 -1.72 23.84 -20.18
C PRO A 93 -2.47 23.74 -18.86
N LYS A 94 -1.78 23.26 -17.81
CA LYS A 94 -2.31 23.35 -16.46
C LYS A 94 -2.50 24.84 -16.20
N GLN A 95 -3.74 25.30 -16.23
CA GLN A 95 -4.14 26.65 -15.87
C GLN A 95 -3.67 26.86 -14.42
N ARG A 96 -2.47 27.42 -14.26
CA ARG A 96 -2.00 27.84 -12.95
C ARG A 96 -2.94 28.97 -12.56
N CYS A 97 -3.62 28.82 -11.44
CA CYS A 97 -4.40 29.89 -10.85
C CYS A 97 -3.45 31.09 -10.61
N THR A 98 -3.53 32.05 -11.53
CA THR A 98 -2.73 33.29 -11.58
C THR A 98 -3.24 34.33 -10.58
N ASP A 99 -4.46 34.12 -10.07
CA ASP A 99 -5.05 35.02 -9.11
C ASP A 99 -4.52 34.77 -7.70
N TRP A 100 -3.62 35.65 -7.26
CA TRP A 100 -3.08 35.65 -5.91
C TRP A 100 -4.18 35.88 -4.85
N ALA A 101 -5.26 36.59 -5.21
CA ALA A 101 -6.38 36.86 -4.30
C ALA A 101 -7.22 35.60 -4.06
N SER A 102 -7.41 34.75 -5.07
CA SER A 102 -8.03 33.43 -4.94
C SER A 102 -7.28 32.49 -3.97
N ARG A 103 -5.95 32.63 -3.83
CA ARG A 103 -5.17 31.85 -2.83
C ARG A 103 -5.47 32.26 -1.39
N ARG A 104 -5.81 33.53 -1.14
CA ARG A 104 -6.18 34.03 0.19
C ARG A 104 -7.64 33.72 0.55
N ARG A 105 -8.55 33.72 -0.43
CA ARG A 105 -9.97 33.35 -0.19
C ARG A 105 -10.16 31.88 0.17
N THR A 106 -9.27 31.00 -0.25
CA THR A 106 -9.33 29.55 0.03
C THR A 106 -8.87 29.14 1.43
N ASN A 107 -8.43 30.08 2.28
CA ASN A 107 -8.17 29.86 3.72
C ASN A 107 -9.26 30.47 4.62
N ASN A 108 -10.34 30.98 4.02
CA ASN A 108 -11.40 31.61 4.78
C ASN A 108 -12.36 30.52 5.31
N ILE A 109 -12.48 30.42 6.64
CA ILE A 109 -13.36 29.48 7.35
C ILE A 109 -14.83 29.63 6.91
N ASN A 110 -15.21 30.81 6.40
CA ASN A 110 -16.58 31.11 5.98
C ASN A 110 -16.91 30.60 4.57
N PHE A 111 -15.94 30.03 3.84
CA PHE A 111 -16.16 29.42 2.53
C PHE A 111 -15.94 27.91 2.64
N ALA A 112 -16.80 27.12 1.99
CA ALA A 112 -16.57 25.68 1.84
C ALA A 112 -15.21 25.44 1.17
N GLU A 113 -14.40 24.55 1.74
CA GLU A 113 -13.05 24.27 1.26
C GLU A 113 -13.09 23.60 -0.12
N ASN A 114 -12.93 24.39 -1.18
CA ASN A 114 -12.84 23.91 -2.56
C ASN A 114 -11.42 23.41 -2.92
N ARG A 115 -10.57 23.14 -1.93
CA ARG A 115 -9.20 22.64 -2.14
C ARG A 115 -9.22 21.12 -2.19
N GLY A 116 -9.01 20.59 -3.38
CA GLY A 116 -8.85 19.15 -3.60
C GLY A 116 -9.38 18.75 -4.96
N HIS A 117 -8.85 17.66 -5.52
CA HIS A 117 -9.57 16.99 -6.59
C HIS A 117 -10.87 16.42 -6.02
N SER A 118 -11.97 16.52 -6.78
CA SER A 118 -13.19 15.80 -6.43
C SER A 118 -12.82 14.33 -6.16
N MET A 119 -13.29 13.82 -5.02
CA MET A 119 -13.02 12.43 -4.69
C MET A 119 -13.72 11.55 -5.71
N ALA A 120 -12.94 10.71 -6.42
CA ALA A 120 -13.50 9.78 -7.39
C ALA A 120 -14.49 8.78 -6.77
N PHE A 121 -14.41 8.55 -5.45
CA PHE A 121 -15.36 7.74 -4.69
C PHE A 121 -15.69 8.45 -3.36
N SER A 122 -16.90 8.99 -3.28
CA SER A 122 -17.39 9.79 -2.16
C SER A 122 -17.70 8.92 -0.94
N PHE A 123 -18.10 9.55 0.16
CA PHE A 123 -18.62 8.81 1.32
C PHE A 123 -20.02 8.25 1.04
N GLN A 124 -20.86 9.03 0.35
CA GLN A 124 -22.23 8.64 -0.03
C GLN A 124 -22.21 7.42 -0.96
N ASP A 125 -21.24 7.37 -1.89
CA ASP A 125 -21.06 6.20 -2.77
C ASP A 125 -20.71 4.95 -1.94
N GLY A 126 -19.88 5.11 -0.91
CA GLY A 126 -19.55 4.05 0.03
C GLY A 126 -20.76 3.58 0.83
N GLU A 127 -21.62 4.51 1.25
CA GLU A 127 -22.86 4.21 1.96
C GLU A 127 -23.86 3.46 1.06
N GLN A 128 -24.05 3.90 -0.18
CA GLN A 128 -24.91 3.22 -1.14
C GLN A 128 -24.40 1.79 -1.43
N LEU A 129 -23.11 1.63 -1.68
CA LEU A 129 -22.49 0.31 -1.87
C LEU A 129 -22.64 -0.58 -0.62
N HIS A 130 -22.48 0.01 0.57
CA HIS A 130 -22.69 -0.69 1.84
C HIS A 130 -24.14 -1.18 2.01
N GLN A 131 -25.11 -0.31 1.75
CA GLN A 131 -26.54 -0.65 1.85
C GLN A 131 -26.90 -1.74 0.85
N TRP A 132 -26.41 -1.65 -0.39
CA TRP A 132 -26.58 -2.70 -1.39
C TRP A 132 -26.04 -4.04 -0.89
N LEU A 133 -24.80 -4.09 -0.38
CA LEU A 133 -24.22 -5.32 0.17
C LEU A 133 -25.02 -5.91 1.35
N LEU A 134 -25.63 -5.08 2.19
CA LEU A 134 -26.45 -5.53 3.32
C LEU A 134 -27.81 -6.08 2.89
N HIS A 135 -28.43 -5.46 1.88
CA HIS A 135 -29.81 -5.75 1.46
C HIS A 135 -29.93 -6.82 0.37
N LEU A 136 -28.82 -7.40 -0.08
CA LEU A 136 -28.87 -8.52 -1.02
C LEU A 136 -29.62 -9.74 -0.46
N PRO A 137 -30.37 -10.48 -1.29
CA PRO A 137 -30.93 -11.77 -0.91
C PRO A 137 -29.83 -12.76 -0.47
N GLU A 138 -30.12 -13.63 0.49
CA GLU A 138 -29.13 -14.57 1.05
C GLU A 138 -28.49 -15.48 -0.02
N GLY A 139 -29.25 -15.82 -1.07
CA GLY A 139 -28.76 -16.59 -2.22
C GLY A 139 -27.70 -15.84 -3.05
N ASP A 140 -27.82 -14.51 -3.14
CA ASP A 140 -26.99 -13.68 -4.01
C ASP A 140 -25.80 -13.05 -3.28
N LYS A 141 -25.89 -12.91 -1.94
CA LYS A 141 -24.79 -12.44 -1.10
C LYS A 141 -23.50 -13.17 -1.39
N TYR A 142 -23.54 -14.49 -1.60
CA TYR A 142 -22.33 -15.26 -1.86
C TYR A 142 -21.59 -14.80 -3.12
N GLN A 143 -22.32 -14.53 -4.20
CA GLN A 143 -21.74 -14.12 -5.48
C GLN A 143 -21.32 -12.65 -5.46
N ALA A 144 -22.19 -11.78 -4.93
CA ALA A 144 -21.92 -10.35 -4.83
C ALA A 144 -20.68 -10.03 -3.99
N HIS A 145 -20.48 -10.73 -2.87
CA HIS A 145 -19.28 -10.57 -2.03
C HIS A 145 -17.99 -11.03 -2.72
N ARG A 146 -18.04 -11.65 -3.90
CA ARG A 146 -16.87 -12.05 -4.70
C ARG A 146 -16.63 -11.16 -5.91
N LEU A 147 -17.51 -10.20 -6.16
CA LEU A 147 -17.32 -9.28 -7.26
C LEU A 147 -16.13 -8.36 -6.97
N PRO A 148 -15.33 -8.03 -8.00
CA PRO A 148 -14.37 -6.94 -7.91
C PRO A 148 -15.10 -5.65 -7.48
N TRP A 149 -14.44 -4.81 -6.68
CA TRP A 149 -15.06 -3.57 -6.17
C TRP A 149 -15.69 -2.68 -7.25
N PRO A 150 -15.07 -2.47 -8.43
CA PRO A 150 -15.70 -1.68 -9.49
C PRO A 150 -17.00 -2.31 -10.00
N VAL A 151 -17.04 -3.63 -10.13
CA VAL A 151 -18.26 -4.35 -10.57
C VAL A 151 -19.34 -4.27 -9.51
N ALA A 152 -19.00 -4.47 -8.24
CA ALA A 152 -19.93 -4.32 -7.13
C ALA A 152 -20.51 -2.89 -7.04
N ALA A 153 -19.70 -1.86 -7.34
CA ALA A 153 -20.18 -0.48 -7.40
C ALA A 153 -21.19 -0.27 -8.54
N MET A 154 -20.90 -0.78 -9.74
CA MET A 154 -21.83 -0.71 -10.88
C MET A 154 -23.16 -1.43 -10.58
N GLU A 155 -23.10 -2.63 -10.00
CA GLU A 155 -24.30 -3.40 -9.59
C GLU A 155 -25.10 -2.69 -8.47
N ALA A 156 -24.44 -1.89 -7.63
CA ALA A 156 -25.08 -1.01 -6.66
C ALA A 156 -25.68 0.26 -7.28
N GLY A 157 -25.61 0.43 -8.61
CA GLY A 157 -26.11 1.59 -9.34
C GLY A 157 -25.20 2.82 -9.24
N LEU A 158 -23.92 2.64 -8.94
CA LEU A 158 -22.94 3.72 -8.87
C LEU A 158 -22.20 3.86 -10.21
N ASP A 159 -22.34 5.02 -10.84
CA ASP A 159 -21.55 5.39 -12.03
C ASP A 159 -20.24 6.06 -11.58
N VAL A 160 -19.24 5.23 -11.27
CA VAL A 160 -18.01 5.69 -10.62
C VAL A 160 -16.78 5.20 -11.39
N GLU A 161 -16.05 6.15 -12.00
CA GLU A 161 -14.73 5.93 -12.62
C GLU A 161 -13.60 5.82 -11.58
N ALA A 162 -13.85 5.23 -10.40
CA ALA A 162 -12.83 5.07 -9.38
C ALA A 162 -12.01 3.80 -9.62
N ALA A 163 -10.68 3.92 -9.49
CA ALA A 163 -9.81 2.76 -9.43
C ALA A 163 -10.19 1.85 -8.24
N GLU A 164 -10.09 0.52 -8.43
CA GLU A 164 -10.42 -0.48 -7.40
C GLU A 164 -9.75 -0.18 -6.04
N CYS A 165 -8.49 0.27 -6.07
CA CYS A 165 -7.74 0.58 -4.84
C CYS A 165 -8.38 1.72 -4.03
N THR A 166 -9.03 2.67 -4.69
CA THR A 166 -9.74 3.81 -4.06
C THR A 166 -11.01 3.33 -3.37
N ILE A 167 -11.82 2.53 -4.08
CA ILE A 167 -13.07 1.94 -3.53
C ILE A 167 -12.71 1.05 -2.33
N ARG A 168 -11.76 0.13 -2.50
CA ARG A 168 -11.30 -0.77 -1.43
C ARG A 168 -10.81 -0.01 -0.21
N ARG A 169 -10.04 1.07 -0.40
CA ARG A 169 -9.54 1.90 0.72
C ARG A 169 -10.68 2.56 1.47
N ARG A 170 -11.67 3.14 0.77
CA ARG A 170 -12.85 3.74 1.41
C ARG A 170 -13.64 2.71 2.19
N MET A 171 -13.94 1.57 1.56
CA MET A 171 -14.77 0.52 2.17
C MET A 171 -14.08 -0.14 3.37
N ALA A 172 -12.75 -0.08 3.48
CA ALA A 172 -12.01 -0.58 4.62
C ALA A 172 -11.96 0.34 5.85
N MET A 173 -12.29 1.62 5.67
CA MET A 173 -12.33 2.60 6.75
C MET A 173 -13.64 2.53 7.53
N GLU A 174 -13.65 3.16 8.71
CA GLU A 174 -14.89 3.43 9.44
C GLU A 174 -15.83 4.31 8.59
N PRO A 175 -17.15 4.03 8.58
CA PRO A 175 -17.88 3.04 9.39
C PRO A 175 -18.01 1.64 8.74
N PHE A 176 -17.53 1.45 7.51
CA PHE A 176 -17.92 0.29 6.69
C PHE A 176 -17.14 -1.00 7.03
N LYS A 177 -15.85 -0.88 7.42
CA LYS A 177 -15.00 -1.99 7.90
C LYS A 177 -14.93 -3.24 6.98
N TYR A 178 -15.01 -3.07 5.66
CA TYR A 178 -14.85 -4.17 4.70
C TYR A 178 -13.40 -4.46 4.36
N HIS A 179 -13.06 -5.74 4.20
CA HIS A 179 -11.74 -6.19 3.82
C HIS A 179 -11.83 -7.34 2.82
N THR A 180 -10.83 -7.45 1.95
CA THR A 180 -10.72 -8.56 1.00
C THR A 180 -9.88 -9.67 1.60
N CYS A 181 -10.39 -10.90 1.59
CA CYS A 181 -9.67 -12.10 1.96
C CYS A 181 -9.50 -12.99 0.72
N ASN A 182 -8.33 -13.65 0.60
CA ASN A 182 -8.11 -14.66 -0.42
C ASN A 182 -9.00 -15.86 -0.08
N SER A 183 -9.94 -16.21 -0.98
CA SER A 183 -10.84 -17.34 -0.75
C SER A 183 -10.48 -18.50 -1.67
N THR A 184 -10.17 -19.66 -1.10
CA THR A 184 -10.11 -20.91 -1.87
C THR A 184 -11.53 -21.32 -2.26
N VAL A 185 -11.77 -21.52 -3.56
CA VAL A 185 -12.99 -22.20 -4.01
C VAL A 185 -12.85 -23.65 -3.60
N LYS A 186 -13.70 -24.11 -2.69
CA LYS A 186 -13.84 -25.53 -2.39
C LYS A 186 -15.03 -26.05 -3.17
N GLU A 187 -14.90 -27.25 -3.72
CA GLU A 187 -16.01 -27.92 -4.38
C GLU A 187 -17.20 -28.05 -3.42
N GLY A 188 -18.40 -27.89 -3.98
CA GLY A 188 -19.63 -28.06 -3.23
C GLY A 188 -19.75 -29.48 -2.71
N LEU A 189 -19.91 -29.65 -1.39
CA LEU A 189 -20.18 -30.96 -0.81
C LEU A 189 -21.64 -31.33 -1.03
N SER A 190 -21.91 -32.56 -1.44
CA SER A 190 -23.28 -33.08 -1.45
C SER A 190 -23.85 -33.16 -0.03
N ASP A 191 -25.17 -33.06 0.11
CA ASP A 191 -25.82 -33.09 1.43
C ASP A 191 -25.65 -34.42 2.16
N SER A 192 -25.44 -35.51 1.41
CA SER A 192 -25.04 -36.80 1.97
C SER A 192 -23.66 -36.71 2.64
N VAL A 193 -22.67 -36.17 1.93
CA VAL A 193 -21.30 -36.01 2.45
C VAL A 193 -21.27 -35.04 3.63
N LYS A 194 -22.03 -33.94 3.58
CA LYS A 194 -22.18 -33.02 4.72
C LYS A 194 -22.68 -33.75 5.97
N ARG A 195 -23.77 -34.53 5.83
CA ARG A 195 -24.34 -35.31 6.94
C ARG A 195 -23.36 -36.34 7.49
N GLN A 196 -22.64 -37.04 6.61
CA GLN A 196 -21.60 -37.99 7.03
C GLN A 196 -20.46 -37.30 7.82
N ARG A 197 -19.97 -36.15 7.34
CA ARG A 197 -18.93 -35.37 8.03
C ARG A 197 -19.39 -34.91 9.41
N VAL A 198 -20.60 -34.37 9.53
CA VAL A 198 -21.17 -33.96 10.82
C VAL A 198 -21.30 -35.14 11.77
N LYS A 199 -21.83 -36.28 11.29
CA LYS A 199 -21.95 -37.52 12.09
C LYS A 199 -20.59 -38.02 12.58
N TYR A 200 -19.59 -38.04 11.70
CA TYR A 200 -18.22 -38.42 12.04
C TYR A 200 -17.64 -37.52 13.14
N VAL A 201 -17.74 -36.20 12.97
CA VAL A 201 -17.25 -35.22 13.96
C VAL A 201 -17.92 -35.42 15.31
N HIS A 202 -19.24 -35.60 15.35
CA HIS A 202 -19.95 -35.89 16.62
C HIS A 202 -19.49 -37.20 17.27
N GLN A 203 -19.20 -38.24 16.49
CA GLN A 203 -18.67 -39.50 17.02
C GLN A 203 -17.26 -39.34 17.58
N GLN A 204 -16.38 -38.57 16.92
CA GLN A 204 -15.04 -38.30 17.43
C GLN A 204 -15.04 -37.41 18.66
N LEU A 205 -15.90 -36.39 18.71
CA LEU A 205 -16.03 -35.50 19.88
C LEU A 205 -16.49 -36.23 21.15
N LYS A 206 -17.26 -37.33 21.01
CA LYS A 206 -17.68 -38.18 22.12
C LYS A 206 -16.57 -39.06 22.69
N LYS A 207 -15.46 -39.25 21.97
CA LYS A 207 -14.31 -40.02 22.48
C LYS A 207 -13.59 -39.20 23.56
N PRO A 208 -13.05 -39.86 24.61
CA PRO A 208 -12.31 -39.16 25.63
C PRO A 208 -11.02 -38.57 25.04
N TRP A 209 -11.00 -37.26 24.84
CA TRP A 209 -9.80 -36.48 24.48
C TRP A 209 -8.66 -36.60 25.51
N ARG A 210 -8.94 -37.21 26.66
CA ARG A 210 -7.98 -37.53 27.72
C ARG A 210 -7.25 -38.85 27.49
N ASP A 211 -7.64 -39.66 26.50
CA ASP A 211 -6.93 -40.90 26.18
C ASP A 211 -5.53 -40.58 25.62
N PRO A 212 -4.43 -40.88 26.32
CA PRO A 212 -3.07 -40.58 25.86
C PRO A 212 -2.75 -41.09 24.45
N ARG A 213 -3.51 -42.10 23.98
CA ARG A 213 -3.38 -42.67 22.63
C ARG A 213 -3.71 -41.70 21.50
N TRP A 214 -4.43 -40.60 21.75
CA TRP A 214 -4.64 -39.59 20.71
C TRP A 214 -3.32 -38.98 20.22
N ARG A 215 -2.28 -38.94 21.09
CA ARG A 215 -0.92 -38.50 20.74
C ARG A 215 -0.20 -39.46 19.80
N HIS A 216 -0.66 -40.71 19.72
CA HIS A 216 -0.14 -41.74 18.82
C HIS A 216 -0.91 -41.82 17.50
N ASN A 217 -1.95 -41.00 17.30
CA ASN A 217 -2.56 -40.84 15.99
C ASN A 217 -1.58 -40.09 15.09
N CYS A 218 -0.79 -40.83 14.33
CA CYS A 218 -0.01 -40.27 13.23
C CYS A 218 -0.99 -39.81 12.14
N PHE A 219 -1.14 -38.50 12.00
CA PHE A 219 -1.74 -37.95 10.80
C PHE A 219 -0.66 -38.00 9.72
N SER A 220 -0.81 -38.86 8.72
CA SER A 220 -0.07 -38.63 7.48
C SER A 220 -0.57 -37.29 6.96
N MET A 221 0.29 -36.28 6.93
CA MET A 221 -0.02 -35.09 6.18
C MET A 221 -0.22 -35.52 4.72
N ASP A 222 -1.40 -35.26 4.18
CA ASP A 222 -1.65 -35.42 2.75
C ASP A 222 -0.55 -34.72 1.95
N GLU A 223 -0.29 -35.20 0.74
CA GLU A 223 0.72 -34.63 -0.15
C GLU A 223 0.42 -33.15 -0.42
N VAL A 224 1.14 -32.27 0.26
CA VAL A 224 1.07 -30.83 0.04
C VAL A 224 1.90 -30.50 -1.19
N HIS A 225 1.21 -30.28 -2.31
CA HIS A 225 1.84 -29.80 -3.52
C HIS A 225 2.22 -28.33 -3.36
N PHE A 226 3.52 -28.03 -3.38
CA PHE A 226 4.01 -26.66 -3.44
C PHE A 226 3.88 -26.13 -4.87
N GLY A 227 3.05 -25.13 -5.07
CA GLY A 227 2.88 -24.45 -6.34
C GLY A 227 2.37 -23.03 -6.13
N PHE A 228 2.75 -22.12 -7.03
CA PHE A 228 2.13 -20.81 -7.12
C PHE A 228 0.69 -21.00 -7.60
N GLN A 229 -0.25 -21.14 -6.67
CA GLN A 229 -1.65 -21.08 -7.03
C GLN A 229 -1.94 -19.66 -7.56
N PRO A 230 -2.63 -19.52 -8.70
CA PRO A 230 -3.09 -18.22 -9.16
C PRO A 230 -3.89 -17.56 -8.04
N ALA A 231 -3.70 -16.25 -7.84
CA ALA A 231 -4.38 -15.50 -6.80
C ALA A 231 -5.89 -15.79 -6.87
N LEU A 232 -6.39 -16.47 -5.84
CA LEU A 232 -7.77 -16.90 -5.80
C LEU A 232 -8.70 -15.69 -5.68
N THR A 233 -9.94 -15.86 -6.15
CA THR A 233 -11.02 -14.87 -6.06
C THR A 233 -11.06 -14.19 -4.68
N THR A 234 -10.91 -12.87 -4.65
CA THR A 234 -10.99 -12.05 -3.45
C THR A 234 -12.43 -12.00 -2.98
N LYS A 235 -12.67 -12.44 -1.75
CA LYS A 235 -13.98 -12.30 -1.11
C LYS A 235 -13.95 -11.09 -0.18
N VAL A 236 -14.96 -10.24 -0.31
CA VAL A 236 -15.22 -9.10 0.56
C VAL A 236 -15.91 -9.58 1.84
N HIS A 237 -15.35 -9.22 2.99
CA HIS A 237 -15.88 -9.53 4.32
C HIS A 237 -16.00 -8.24 5.14
N ARG A 238 -17.06 -8.12 5.94
CA ARG A 238 -17.20 -7.05 6.93
C ARG A 238 -16.68 -7.54 8.28
N ARG A 239 -15.93 -6.72 9.02
CA ARG A 239 -15.59 -7.04 10.42
C ARG A 239 -16.83 -6.93 11.30
N PRO A 240 -16.97 -7.77 12.35
CA PRO A 240 -18.02 -7.57 13.35
C PRO A 240 -17.86 -6.19 14.01
N ASP A 241 -18.99 -5.59 14.39
CA ASP A 241 -19.03 -4.28 15.02
C ASP A 241 -18.46 -4.29 16.44
#